data_AF-A0A662RQB2-F1
#
_entry.id   AF-A0A662RQB2-F1
#
_cell.length_a   1.000
_cell.length_b   1.000
_cell.length_c   1.000
_cell.angle_alpha   90.00
_cell.angle_beta   90.00
_cell.angle_gamma   90.00
#
_symmetry.space_group_name_H-M   'P 1'
#
loop_
_entity.id
_entity.type
_entity.pdbx_description
1 polymer ?
#
loop_
_entity_poly.entity_id
_entity_poly.type
_entity_poly.pdbx_seq_one_letter_code
_entity_poly.pdbx_strand_id
1 'polypeptide(L)'
;MKMAEDVKVPEGWRRVRLGEIAKVVSGFGFPTKYQGRDSGDYPFIKVEDLNRASKYIISADNYIDKATVDLLKAKIFPPRTIIFPKIGMALYHNKYRILKVFGTFDNNIAGIILTKGSSEFLYYYFLWTVDLKRIAGETAVPSVKKSSLELIP
;
A
#
# COMPACT_ATOMS: atom_id res chain seq x y z
N MET A 1 -5.78 -8.05 -22.08
CA MET A 1 -6.19 -9.19 -21.23
C MET A 1 -7.71 -9.21 -21.25
N LYS A 2 -8.35 -10.20 -21.89
CA LYS A 2 -9.82 -10.36 -21.77
C LYS A 2 -10.09 -10.66 -20.29
N MET A 3 -10.74 -9.74 -19.60
CA MET A 3 -11.21 -9.96 -18.23
C MET A 3 -12.28 -11.04 -18.32
N ALA A 4 -12.01 -12.21 -17.75
CA ALA A 4 -12.96 -13.32 -17.74
C ALA A 4 -14.09 -12.99 -16.75
N GLU A 5 -15.09 -12.25 -17.22
CA GLU A 5 -16.33 -11.96 -16.50
C GLU A 5 -17.07 -13.28 -16.13
N ASP A 6 -16.79 -14.38 -16.84
CA ASP A 6 -17.51 -15.66 -16.77
C ASP A 6 -16.96 -16.73 -15.79
N VAL A 7 -15.95 -16.42 -14.96
CA VAL A 7 -15.47 -17.42 -13.98
C VAL A 7 -16.43 -17.47 -12.79
N LYS A 8 -17.17 -18.58 -12.68
CA LYS A 8 -18.09 -18.88 -11.58
C LYS A 8 -17.35 -18.91 -10.25
N VAL A 9 -17.80 -18.11 -9.28
CA VAL A 9 -17.29 -18.15 -7.90
C VAL A 9 -18.10 -19.15 -7.07
N PRO A 10 -17.54 -19.70 -5.97
CA PRO A 10 -18.28 -20.62 -5.11
C PRO A 10 -19.59 -20.00 -4.58
N GLU A 11 -20.54 -20.85 -4.20
CA GLU A 11 -21.79 -20.39 -3.59
C GLU A 11 -21.53 -19.52 -2.35
N GLY A 12 -22.27 -18.43 -2.21
CA GLY A 12 -22.07 -17.42 -1.16
C GLY A 12 -20.96 -16.39 -1.44
N TRP A 13 -20.16 -16.56 -2.50
CA TRP A 13 -19.17 -15.56 -2.91
C TRP A 13 -19.75 -14.57 -3.92
N ARG A 14 -19.27 -13.32 -3.84
CA ARG A 14 -19.59 -12.25 -4.79
C ARG A 14 -18.30 -11.60 -5.27
N ARG A 15 -18.17 -11.44 -6.59
CA ARG A 15 -17.10 -10.63 -7.19
C ARG A 15 -17.37 -9.16 -6.94
N VAL A 16 -16.34 -8.44 -6.54
CA VAL A 16 -16.40 -7.01 -6.25
C VAL A 16 -15.10 -6.39 -6.72
N ARG A 17 -15.15 -5.17 -7.23
CA ARG A 17 -13.92 -4.41 -7.51
C ARG A 17 -13.32 -3.92 -6.20
N LEU A 18 -12.00 -3.77 -6.17
CA LEU A 18 -11.27 -3.28 -5.01
C LEU A 18 -11.83 -1.95 -4.51
N GLY A 19 -12.17 -1.03 -5.41
CA GLY A 19 -12.75 0.28 -5.08
C GLY A 19 -14.12 0.21 -4.38
N GLU A 20 -14.83 -0.92 -4.44
CA GLU A 20 -16.11 -1.12 -3.75
C GLU A 20 -15.94 -1.49 -2.27
N ILE A 21 -14.81 -2.09 -1.91
CA ILE A 21 -14.53 -2.62 -0.56
C ILE A 21 -13.33 -1.96 0.12
N ALA A 22 -12.64 -1.05 -0.57
CA ALA A 22 -11.42 -0.44 -0.09
C ALA A 22 -11.21 0.97 -0.63
N LYS A 23 -10.44 1.75 0.12
CA LYS A 23 -9.92 3.06 -0.30
C LYS A 23 -8.44 2.94 -0.62
N VAL A 24 -8.07 3.25 -1.85
CA VAL A 24 -6.67 3.39 -2.25
C VAL A 24 -6.18 4.79 -1.88
N VAL A 25 -5.06 4.85 -1.17
CA VAL A 25 -4.42 6.07 -0.66
C VAL A 25 -2.96 6.16 -1.13
N SER A 26 -2.45 7.38 -1.17
CA SER A 26 -1.04 7.66 -1.44
C SER A 26 -0.34 8.13 -0.17
N GLY A 27 0.96 7.83 -0.07
CA GLY A 27 1.82 8.41 0.94
C GLY A 27 2.15 9.88 0.68
N PHE A 28 3.06 10.40 1.50
CA PHE A 28 3.34 11.83 1.61
C PHE A 28 4.81 12.12 1.36
N GLY A 29 5.10 13.33 0.88
CA GLY A 29 6.48 13.77 0.72
C GLY A 29 7.18 13.78 2.08
N PHE A 30 8.40 13.25 2.12
CA PHE A 30 9.17 13.15 3.37
C PHE A 30 10.51 13.89 3.24
N PRO A 31 10.55 15.20 3.49
CA PRO A 31 11.78 15.99 3.40
C PRO A 31 12.90 15.46 4.30
N THR A 32 14.15 15.47 3.81
CA THR A 32 15.32 14.94 4.52
C THR A 32 15.49 15.52 5.93
N LYS A 33 15.13 16.79 6.15
CA LYS A 33 15.20 17.44 7.48
C LYS A 33 14.34 16.78 8.57
N TYR A 34 13.37 15.95 8.20
CA TYR A 34 12.52 15.20 9.13
C TYR A 34 12.86 13.71 9.18
N GLN A 35 13.89 13.26 8.45
CA GLN A 35 14.36 11.87 8.42
C GLN A 35 15.45 11.64 9.47
N GLY A 36 15.70 10.37 9.81
CA GLY A 36 16.80 9.93 10.67
C GLY A 36 16.45 9.80 12.16
N ARG A 37 15.19 10.02 12.55
CA ARG A 37 14.71 9.72 13.90
C ARG A 37 14.24 8.28 13.97
N ASP A 38 14.87 7.47 14.82
CA ASP A 38 14.54 6.05 15.03
C ASP A 38 13.38 5.83 16.03
N SER A 39 12.83 6.91 16.58
CA SER A 39 11.75 6.90 17.57
C SER A 39 10.84 8.13 17.43
N GLY A 40 9.57 7.96 17.81
CA GLY A 40 8.53 8.99 17.72
C GLY A 40 7.13 8.41 17.78
N ASP A 41 6.11 9.24 17.57
CA ASP A 41 4.71 8.84 17.71
C ASP A 41 4.26 7.86 16.63
N TYR A 42 4.72 8.07 15.38
CA TYR A 42 4.31 7.28 14.23
C TYR A 42 5.51 6.93 13.34
N PRO A 43 5.65 5.65 12.91
CA PRO A 43 6.60 5.29 11.88
C PRO A 43 6.23 5.98 10.56
N PHE A 44 7.26 6.44 9.87
CA PHE A 44 7.20 6.97 8.51
C PHE A 44 7.87 5.96 7.57
N ILE A 45 7.08 5.02 7.06
CA ILE A 45 7.56 3.89 6.27
C ILE A 45 8.06 4.39 4.92
N LYS A 46 9.26 3.94 4.54
CA LYS A 46 9.85 4.10 3.21
C LYS A 46 9.91 2.76 2.48
N VAL A 47 10.22 2.80 1.18
CA VAL A 47 10.37 1.59 0.36
C VAL A 47 11.39 0.60 0.95
N GLU A 48 12.46 1.09 1.56
CA GLU A 48 13.47 0.26 2.21
C GLU A 48 12.91 -0.58 3.36
N ASP A 49 11.96 -0.05 4.14
CA ASP A 49 11.29 -0.78 5.23
C ASP A 49 10.51 -1.99 4.71
N LEU A 50 9.93 -1.87 3.50
CA LEU A 50 9.21 -2.97 2.86
C LEU A 50 10.14 -4.15 2.54
N ASN A 51 11.44 -3.89 2.35
CA ASN A 51 12.43 -4.93 2.07
C ASN A 51 12.83 -5.71 3.33
N ARG A 52 12.76 -5.09 4.51
CA ARG A 52 13.12 -5.71 5.79
C ARG A 52 11.98 -6.50 6.41
N ALA A 53 10.75 -6.02 6.26
CA ALA A 53 9.58 -6.76 6.70
C ALA A 53 9.32 -7.96 5.77
N SER A 54 8.83 -9.08 6.32
CA SER A 54 8.35 -10.21 5.52
C SER A 54 6.89 -10.00 5.09
N LYS A 55 6.00 -9.82 6.07
CA LYS A 55 4.56 -9.61 5.86
C LYS A 55 4.05 -8.39 6.62
N TYR A 56 4.47 -8.23 7.86
CA TYR A 56 3.96 -7.19 8.76
C TYR A 56 4.99 -6.08 8.96
N ILE A 57 4.50 -4.85 8.98
CA ILE A 57 5.28 -3.68 9.38
C ILE A 57 4.86 -3.32 10.80
N ILE A 58 5.80 -3.49 11.73
CA ILE A 58 5.65 -3.17 13.16
C ILE A 58 6.47 -1.92 13.55
N SER A 59 7.47 -1.56 12.74
CA SER A 59 8.38 -0.43 12.94
C SER A 59 8.94 0.04 11.59
N ALA A 60 9.63 1.18 11.59
CA ALA A 60 10.36 1.71 10.45
C ALA A 60 11.69 2.32 10.90
N ASP A 61 12.59 2.64 9.97
CA ASP A 61 13.84 3.36 10.31
C ASP A 61 13.60 4.84 10.65
N ASN A 62 12.42 5.36 10.32
CA ASN A 62 12.07 6.76 10.49
C ASN A 62 10.76 6.89 11.24
N TYR A 63 10.72 7.85 12.16
CA TYR A 63 9.54 8.20 12.93
C TYR A 63 9.30 9.70 12.90
N ILE A 64 8.04 10.08 13.05
CA ILE A 64 7.61 11.47 13.17
C ILE A 64 6.68 11.65 14.37
N ASP A 65 6.74 12.84 14.96
CA ASP A 65 5.81 13.28 16.00
C ASP A 65 4.55 13.91 15.39
N LYS A 66 3.52 14.11 16.24
CA LYS A 66 2.26 14.74 15.82
C LYS A 66 2.46 16.13 15.17
N ALA A 67 3.38 16.95 15.69
CA ALA A 67 3.66 18.27 15.12
C ALA A 67 4.18 18.17 13.68
N THR A 68 5.02 17.17 13.41
CA THR A 68 5.54 16.89 12.07
C THR A 68 4.45 16.32 11.14
N VAL A 69 3.53 15.50 11.66
CA VAL A 69 2.34 15.05 10.89
C VAL A 69 1.56 16.26 10.36
N ASP A 70 1.24 17.21 11.25
CA ASP A 70 0.47 18.41 10.90
C ASP A 70 1.23 19.29 9.91
N LEU A 71 2.52 19.49 10.13
CA LEU A 71 3.39 20.29 9.27
C LEU A 71 3.52 19.71 7.85
N LEU A 72 3.61 18.39 7.74
CA LEU A 72 3.66 17.68 6.46
C LEU A 72 2.27 17.51 5.82
N LYS A 73 1.20 17.87 6.54
CA LYS A 73 -0.20 17.57 6.18
C LYS A 73 -0.37 16.07 5.87
N ALA A 74 0.40 15.24 6.57
CA ALA A 74 0.38 13.81 6.42
C ALA A 74 -0.89 13.23 7.05
N LYS A 75 -1.21 11.98 6.70
CA LYS A 75 -2.28 11.22 7.35
C LYS A 75 -1.69 9.98 7.99
N ILE A 76 -2.17 9.69 9.19
CA ILE A 76 -1.87 8.43 9.86
C ILE A 76 -2.90 7.40 9.44
N PHE A 77 -2.40 6.25 9.00
CA PHE A 77 -3.19 5.11 8.56
C PHE A 77 -3.23 4.05 9.66
N PRO A 78 -4.38 3.37 9.83
CA PRO A 78 -4.54 2.39 10.89
C PRO A 78 -3.80 1.08 10.59
N PRO A 79 -3.56 0.24 11.62
CA PRO A 79 -3.24 -1.16 11.42
C PRO A 79 -4.21 -1.82 10.44
N ARG A 80 -3.75 -2.89 9.78
CA ARG A 80 -4.44 -3.65 8.71
C ARG A 80 -4.48 -2.94 7.35
N THR A 81 -3.88 -1.76 7.22
CA THR A 81 -3.62 -1.14 5.91
C THR A 81 -2.60 -1.96 5.13
N ILE A 82 -2.92 -2.36 3.90
CA ILE A 82 -1.96 -3.01 3.00
C ILE A 82 -1.14 -1.93 2.31
N ILE A 83 0.18 -2.05 2.28
CA ILE A 83 1.07 -1.08 1.65
C ILE A 83 2.03 -1.76 0.66
N PHE A 84 2.43 -1.04 -0.39
CA PHE A 84 3.32 -1.52 -1.44
C PHE A 84 3.95 -0.37 -2.24
N PRO A 85 5.07 -0.59 -2.94
CA PRO A 85 5.67 0.42 -3.81
C PRO A 85 4.75 0.70 -5.00
N LYS A 86 4.51 1.98 -5.29
CA LYS A 86 3.69 2.41 -6.44
C LYS A 86 4.47 3.15 -7.53
N ILE A 87 5.73 3.49 -7.31
CA ILE A 87 6.60 4.19 -8.26
C ILE A 87 7.99 3.53 -8.28
N GLY A 88 8.62 3.52 -9.45
CA GLY A 88 10.01 3.11 -9.63
C GLY A 88 10.22 1.60 -9.67
N MET A 89 11.47 1.17 -9.77
CA MET A 89 11.82 -0.25 -9.94
C MET A 89 11.38 -1.12 -8.76
N ALA A 90 11.22 -0.53 -7.57
CA ALA A 90 10.71 -1.19 -6.38
C ALA A 90 9.35 -1.90 -6.61
N LEU A 91 8.52 -1.31 -7.48
CA LEU A 91 7.22 -1.81 -7.89
C LEU A 91 7.30 -3.23 -8.47
N TYR A 92 8.35 -3.55 -9.23
CA TYR A 92 8.50 -4.84 -9.90
C TYR A 92 8.81 -6.00 -8.95
N HIS A 93 9.12 -5.72 -7.69
CA HIS A 93 9.31 -6.78 -6.69
C HIS A 93 7.99 -7.31 -6.11
N ASN A 94 6.83 -6.73 -6.46
CA ASN A 94 5.50 -7.18 -6.00
C ASN A 94 5.44 -7.38 -4.47
N LYS A 95 6.10 -6.49 -3.72
CA LYS A 95 6.17 -6.56 -2.25
C LYS A 95 4.99 -5.84 -1.62
N TYR A 96 4.06 -6.61 -1.08
CA TYR A 96 2.96 -6.13 -0.26
C TYR A 96 3.27 -6.35 1.22
N ARG A 97 2.87 -5.42 2.10
CA ARG A 97 2.97 -5.55 3.56
C ARG A 97 1.67 -5.12 4.22
N ILE A 98 1.46 -5.55 5.47
CA ILE A 98 0.31 -5.14 6.29
C ILE A 98 0.84 -4.36 7.49
N LEU A 99 0.33 -3.16 7.72
CA LEU A 99 0.62 -2.41 8.94
C LEU A 99 0.07 -3.14 10.18
N LYS A 100 0.87 -3.29 11.23
CA LYS A 100 0.43 -3.73 12.57
C LYS A 100 0.32 -2.59 13.56
N VAL A 101 0.85 -1.42 13.21
CA VAL A 101 0.84 -0.19 13.99
C VAL A 101 0.18 0.92 13.20
N PHE A 102 -0.24 1.99 13.89
CA PHE A 102 -0.59 3.23 13.22
C PHE A 102 0.66 3.84 12.59
N GLY A 103 0.59 4.35 11.37
CA GLY A 103 1.75 4.92 10.70
C GLY A 103 1.42 5.66 9.41
N THR A 104 2.41 6.35 8.86
CA THR A 104 2.34 6.99 7.54
C THR A 104 3.44 6.44 6.63
N PHE A 105 3.41 6.75 5.34
CA PHE A 105 4.39 6.25 4.39
C PHE A 105 4.76 7.28 3.33
N ASP A 106 5.90 7.05 2.68
CA ASP A 106 6.47 7.95 1.68
C ASP A 106 5.66 8.00 0.39
N ASN A 107 5.86 9.06 -0.38
CA ASN A 107 5.10 9.34 -1.59
C ASN A 107 5.33 8.31 -2.71
N ASN A 108 6.30 7.40 -2.58
CA ASN A 108 6.50 6.24 -3.47
C ASN A 108 5.73 4.99 -3.02
N ILE A 109 5.06 5.03 -1.87
CA ILE A 109 4.21 3.96 -1.36
C ILE A 109 2.73 4.31 -1.57
N ALA A 110 1.95 3.28 -1.91
CA ALA A 110 0.49 3.30 -1.88
C ALA A 110 -0.01 2.45 -0.69
N GLY A 111 -1.21 2.78 -0.23
CA GLY A 111 -1.93 1.99 0.76
C GLY A 111 -3.32 1.61 0.29
N ILE A 112 -3.82 0.48 0.78
CA ILE A 112 -5.21 0.04 0.63
C ILE A 112 -5.81 -0.10 2.03
N ILE A 113 -6.83 0.70 2.30
CA ILE A 113 -7.59 0.68 3.54
C ILE A 113 -8.91 0.00 3.26
N LEU A 114 -9.11 -1.21 3.80
CA LEU A 114 -10.37 -1.93 3.65
C LEU A 114 -11.49 -1.24 4.45
N THR A 115 -12.65 -1.10 3.83
CA THR A 115 -13.90 -0.73 4.51
C THR A 115 -14.70 -1.96 4.92
N LYS A 116 -14.51 -3.09 4.22
CA LYS A 116 -15.16 -4.38 4.48
C LYS A 116 -14.18 -5.52 4.22
N GLY A 117 -14.35 -6.64 4.91
CA GLY A 117 -13.58 -7.86 4.70
C GLY A 117 -12.26 -7.95 5.49
N SER A 118 -11.36 -8.82 5.01
CA SER A 118 -10.12 -9.19 5.71
C SER A 118 -8.88 -8.72 4.95
N SER A 119 -8.00 -7.98 5.65
CA SER A 119 -6.71 -7.56 5.12
C SER A 119 -5.79 -8.75 4.85
N GLU A 120 -5.94 -9.82 5.63
CA GLU A 120 -5.20 -11.07 5.42
C GLU A 120 -5.61 -11.73 4.11
N PHE A 121 -6.92 -11.85 3.87
CA PHE A 121 -7.42 -12.39 2.60
C PHE A 121 -6.95 -11.56 1.42
N LEU A 122 -7.12 -10.23 1.49
CA LEU A 122 -6.73 -9.33 0.42
C LEU A 122 -5.22 -9.39 0.16
N TYR A 123 -4.39 -9.50 1.20
CA TYR A 123 -2.95 -9.68 1.07
C TYR A 123 -2.59 -10.94 0.28
N TYR A 124 -3.17 -12.09 0.63
CA TYR A 124 -2.92 -13.34 -0.09
C TYR A 124 -3.47 -13.31 -1.51
N TYR A 125 -4.64 -12.69 -1.71
CA TYR A 125 -5.19 -12.47 -3.05
C TYR A 125 -4.24 -11.65 -3.92
N PHE A 126 -3.69 -10.55 -3.38
CA PHE A 126 -2.74 -9.70 -4.09
C PHE A 126 -1.44 -10.43 -4.44
N LEU A 127 -0.88 -11.19 -3.50
CA LEU A 127 0.31 -12.01 -3.76
C LEU A 127 0.11 -13.01 -4.89
N TRP A 128 -1.10 -13.57 -5.00
CA TRP A 128 -1.40 -14.61 -5.98
C TRP A 128 -1.79 -14.06 -7.36
N THR A 129 -2.49 -12.91 -7.41
CA THR A 129 -3.19 -12.46 -8.61
C THR A 129 -2.70 -11.13 -9.18
N VAL A 130 -2.04 -10.29 -8.37
CA VAL A 130 -1.73 -8.90 -8.74
C VAL A 130 -0.24 -8.76 -9.01
N ASP A 131 0.11 -8.70 -10.29
CA ASP A 131 1.43 -8.31 -10.76
C ASP A 131 1.47 -6.81 -11.06
N LEU A 132 2.04 -6.02 -10.16
CA LEU A 132 2.19 -4.57 -10.30
C LEU A 132 2.89 -4.20 -11.59
N LYS A 133 3.85 -5.01 -12.07
CA LYS A 133 4.58 -4.73 -13.33
C LYS A 133 3.62 -4.65 -14.52
N ARG A 134 2.57 -5.48 -14.53
CA ARG A 134 1.57 -5.51 -15.61
C ARG A 134 0.55 -4.39 -15.52
N ILE A 135 0.44 -3.76 -14.35
CA ILE A 135 -0.53 -2.69 -14.07
C ILE A 135 0.15 -1.31 -14.10
N ALA A 136 1.49 -1.29 -14.01
CA ALA A 136 2.27 -0.08 -14.17
C ALA A 136 2.14 0.47 -15.60
N GLY A 137 2.08 1.80 -15.70
CA GLY A 137 2.14 2.46 -17.01
C GLY A 137 3.51 2.29 -17.67
N GLU A 138 3.52 2.23 -19.00
CA GLU A 138 4.73 2.22 -19.83
C GLU A 138 5.32 3.63 -19.91
N THR A 139 5.98 4.05 -18.82
CA THR A 139 6.71 5.31 -18.72
C THR A 139 8.16 5.06 -18.33
N ALA A 140 9.05 6.04 -18.58
CA ALA A 140 10.48 5.93 -18.22
C ALA A 140 10.69 5.57 -16.74
N VAL A 141 9.81 6.06 -15.85
CA VAL A 141 9.70 5.61 -14.47
C VAL A 141 8.35 4.90 -14.31
N PRO A 142 8.31 3.59 -14.00
CA PRO A 142 7.06 2.87 -13.88
C PRO A 142 6.24 3.37 -12.69
N SER A 143 4.94 3.46 -12.85
CA SER A 143 4.03 3.82 -11.77
C SER A 143 2.67 3.17 -11.91
N VAL A 144 2.05 2.81 -10.78
CA VAL A 144 0.68 2.31 -10.73
C VAL A 144 -0.27 3.45 -10.36
N LYS A 145 -1.31 3.64 -11.18
CA LYS A 145 -2.35 4.63 -10.93
C LYS A 145 -3.39 4.08 -9.96
N LYS A 146 -3.92 4.98 -9.12
CA LYS A 146 -5.04 4.68 -8.21
C LYS A 146 -6.24 4.07 -8.95
N SER A 147 -6.63 4.65 -10.07
CA SER A 147 -7.78 4.18 -10.86
C SER A 147 -7.60 2.75 -11.37
N SER A 148 -6.38 2.34 -11.73
CA SER A 148 -6.09 0.98 -12.16
C SER A 148 -6.25 -0.03 -11.01
N LEU A 149 -5.81 0.34 -9.80
CA LEU A 149 -5.96 -0.51 -8.61
C LEU A 149 -7.43 -0.69 -8.22
N GLU A 150 -8.22 0.38 -8.30
CA GLU A 150 -9.64 0.34 -7.92
C GLU A 150 -10.49 -0.56 -8.84
N LEU A 151 -9.99 -0.90 -10.03
CA LEU A 151 -10.63 -1.80 -11.00
C LEU A 151 -10.24 -3.28 -10.84
N ILE A 152 -9.32 -3.62 -9.93
CA ILE A 152 -8.94 -5.02 -9.67
C ILE A 152 -10.19 -5.76 -9.14
N PRO A 153 -10.59 -6.88 -9.77
CA PRO A 153 -11.78 -7.65 -9.38
C PRO A 153 -11.52 -8.58 -8.18
#